data_AF-A0A2V9SM53-F1
#
_entry.id   AF-A0A2V9SM53-F1
#
_cell.length_a   1.000
_cell.length_b   1.000
_cell.length_c   1.000
_cell.angle_alpha   90.00
_cell.angle_beta   90.00
_cell.angle_gamma   90.00
#
_symmetry.space_group_name_H-M   'P 1'
#
loop_
_entity.id
_entity.type
_entity.pdbx_description
1 polymer ?
#
loop_
_entity_poly.entity_id
_entity_poly.type
_entity_poly.pdbx_seq_one_letter_code
_entity_poly.pdbx_strand_id
1 'polypeptide(L)'
;LEVRSADGSLNAETHDGNIRANGRFDALTLHTDDGNIDGEAEAGSKNNSGWNLHTGDGNVALRLPSDFAADLDAETGDGRVNIVFPLTMNGSVKERSVRGKINGGGSLLELRTGDGNIELEKS
;
A
#
# COMPACT_ATOMS: atom_id res chain seq x y z
N LEU A 1 11.97 -8.69 7.49
CA LEU A 1 11.35 -8.15 8.72
C LEU A 1 9.90 -8.65 8.83
N GLU A 2 9.44 -8.98 10.04
CA GLU A 2 8.06 -9.39 10.28
C GLU A 2 7.51 -8.69 11.53
N VAL A 3 6.34 -8.05 11.40
CA VAL A 3 5.62 -7.35 12.46
C VAL A 3 4.18 -7.86 12.46
N ARG A 4 3.67 -8.24 13.63
CA ARG A 4 2.33 -8.80 13.81
C ARG A 4 1.57 -8.06 14.90
N SER A 5 0.26 -7.89 14.72
CA SER A 5 -0.64 -7.27 15.70
C SER A 5 -0.15 -5.90 16.19
N ALA A 6 0.40 -5.09 15.28
CA ALA A 6 0.76 -3.71 15.58
C ALA A 6 -0.50 -2.86 15.80
N ASP A 7 -0.41 -1.85 16.66
CA ASP A 7 -1.45 -0.84 16.85
C ASP A 7 -0.82 0.56 16.81
N GLY A 8 -1.35 1.42 15.94
CA GLY A 8 -0.95 2.81 15.82
C GLY A 8 -0.05 3.06 14.62
N SER A 9 1.13 3.64 14.82
CA SER A 9 2.04 4.01 13.73
C SER A 9 3.16 2.99 13.57
N LEU A 10 3.42 2.56 12.34
CA LEU A 10 4.55 1.70 12.01
C LEU A 10 5.44 2.36 10.96
N ASN A 11 6.74 2.47 11.27
CA ASN A 11 7.79 2.73 10.29
C ASN A 11 8.76 1.55 10.30
N ALA A 12 8.95 0.90 9.16
CA ALA A 12 9.79 -0.26 8.98
C ALA A 12 10.58 -0.15 7.67
N GLU A 13 11.89 -0.26 7.77
CA GLU A 13 12.80 -0.12 6.64
C GLU A 13 13.80 -1.29 6.66
N THR A 14 14.13 -1.79 5.47
CA THR A 14 15.22 -2.76 5.26
C THR A 14 15.90 -2.45 3.93
N HIS A 15 17.14 -2.87 3.76
CA HIS A 15 17.83 -2.73 2.46
C HIS A 15 17.49 -3.95 1.59
N ASP A 16 17.78 -5.13 2.15
CA ASP A 16 17.51 -6.41 1.52
C ASP A 16 16.54 -7.22 2.39
N GLY A 17 15.55 -7.85 1.75
CA GLY A 17 14.64 -8.80 2.34
C GLY A 17 13.20 -8.31 2.48
N ASN A 18 12.29 -9.27 2.68
CA ASN A 18 10.87 -8.99 2.67
C ASN A 18 10.39 -8.29 3.95
N ILE A 19 9.43 -7.38 3.85
CA ILE A 19 8.68 -6.82 4.97
C ILE A 19 7.30 -7.44 5.00
N ARG A 20 6.90 -7.99 6.15
CA ARG A 20 5.51 -8.37 6.43
C ARG A 20 4.99 -7.59 7.63
N ALA A 21 3.87 -6.92 7.47
CA ALA A 21 3.25 -6.12 8.52
C ALA A 21 1.75 -6.41 8.61
N ASN A 22 1.28 -6.74 9.81
CA ASN A 22 -0.13 -6.92 10.11
C ASN A 22 -0.51 -6.15 11.39
N GLY A 23 -1.68 -5.50 11.38
CA GLY A 23 -2.22 -4.82 12.55
C GLY A 23 -3.17 -3.67 12.21
N ARG A 24 -3.56 -2.91 13.24
CA ARG A 24 -4.39 -1.71 13.10
C ARG A 24 -3.50 -0.48 13.00
N PHE A 25 -3.53 0.22 11.86
CA PHE A 25 -2.61 1.32 11.60
C PHE A 25 -3.29 2.69 11.51
N ASP A 26 -2.68 3.71 12.12
CA ASP A 26 -3.01 5.14 11.92
C ASP A 26 -2.03 5.81 10.93
N ALA A 27 -0.82 5.24 10.81
CA ALA A 27 0.22 5.60 9.86
C ALA A 27 1.06 4.35 9.52
N LEU A 28 1.45 4.20 8.25
CA LEU A 28 2.21 3.04 7.80
C LEU A 28 3.27 3.49 6.77
N THR A 29 4.54 3.27 7.11
CA THR A 29 5.68 3.47 6.21
C THR A 29 6.48 2.17 6.14
N LEU A 30 6.48 1.54 4.97
CA LEU A 30 7.23 0.31 4.71
C LEU A 30 8.17 0.53 3.53
N HIS A 31 9.47 0.33 3.72
CA HIS A 31 10.47 0.55 2.67
C HIS A 31 11.46 -0.60 2.56
N THR A 32 11.70 -1.07 1.34
CA THR A 32 12.78 -2.03 1.03
C THR A 32 13.44 -1.69 -0.30
N ASP A 33 14.74 -1.94 -0.48
CA ASP A 33 15.36 -1.72 -1.79
C ASP A 33 15.27 -2.98 -2.67
N ASP A 34 15.53 -4.16 -2.08
CA ASP A 34 15.34 -5.47 -2.72
C ASP A 34 14.50 -6.36 -1.79
N GLY A 35 13.24 -6.55 -2.13
CA GLY A 35 12.33 -7.39 -1.37
C GLY A 35 10.86 -7.09 -1.61
N ASN A 36 10.02 -8.03 -1.17
CA ASN A 36 8.57 -7.85 -1.24
C ASN A 36 8.05 -7.17 0.02
N ILE A 37 7.02 -6.35 -0.14
CA ILE A 37 6.24 -5.78 0.95
C ILE A 37 4.85 -6.42 0.95
N ASP A 38 4.47 -6.98 2.09
CA ASP A 38 3.14 -7.56 2.32
C ASP A 38 2.52 -6.91 3.57
N GLY A 39 1.55 -6.03 3.34
CA GLY A 39 0.85 -5.27 4.37
C GLY A 39 -0.60 -5.72 4.53
N GLU A 40 -1.05 -5.88 5.76
CA GLU A 40 -2.44 -6.21 6.09
C GLU A 40 -2.96 -5.30 7.20
N ALA A 41 -3.89 -4.42 6.83
CA ALA A 41 -4.52 -3.50 7.75
C ALA A 41 -5.80 -4.11 8.35
N GLU A 42 -5.88 -4.13 9.66
CA GLU A 42 -7.05 -4.60 10.40
C GLU A 42 -8.14 -3.51 10.46
N ALA A 43 -9.35 -3.93 10.83
CA ALA A 43 -10.48 -3.03 11.04
C ALA A 43 -10.13 -1.90 12.04
N GLY A 44 -10.60 -0.69 11.74
CA GLY A 44 -10.27 0.50 12.52
C GLY A 44 -8.99 1.21 12.09
N SER A 45 -8.24 0.67 11.11
CA SER A 45 -7.12 1.37 10.48
C SER A 45 -7.59 2.62 9.75
N LYS A 46 -6.85 3.72 9.88
CA LYS A 46 -7.18 5.02 9.27
C LYS A 46 -5.94 5.66 8.68
N ASN A 47 -6.07 6.22 7.48
CA ASN A 47 -4.99 6.98 6.87
C ASN A 47 -4.96 8.42 7.40
N ASN A 48 -4.49 8.64 8.63
CA ASN A 48 -4.53 9.98 9.24
C ASN A 48 -3.40 10.89 8.74
N SER A 49 -2.22 10.33 8.42
CA SER A 49 -1.02 11.11 8.09
C SER A 49 -0.36 10.74 6.76
N GLY A 50 -0.99 9.89 5.96
CA GLY A 50 -0.39 9.33 4.75
C GLY A 50 0.24 7.97 5.02
N TRP A 51 0.05 7.05 4.07
CA TRP A 51 0.66 5.72 4.06
C TRP A 51 1.57 5.63 2.85
N ASN A 52 2.75 5.07 3.04
CA ASN A 52 3.77 4.94 2.00
C ASN A 52 4.38 3.54 2.03
N LEU A 53 4.23 2.79 0.94
CA LEU A 53 4.86 1.50 0.75
C LEU A 53 5.69 1.57 -0.52
N HIS A 54 6.99 1.33 -0.40
CA HIS A 54 7.91 1.45 -1.53
C HIS A 54 8.92 0.31 -1.55
N THR A 55 9.08 -0.32 -2.71
CA THR A 55 10.17 -1.25 -3.00
C THR A 55 10.95 -0.87 -4.25
N GLY A 56 12.26 -1.12 -4.30
CA GLY A 56 13.06 -0.97 -5.51
C GLY A 56 12.82 -2.13 -6.48
N ASP A 57 13.11 -3.36 -6.04
CA ASP A 57 12.84 -4.61 -6.74
C ASP A 57 11.98 -5.51 -5.85
N GLY A 58 10.79 -5.84 -6.32
CA GLY A 58 9.84 -6.71 -5.62
C GLY A 58 8.40 -6.26 -5.74
N ASN A 59 7.51 -7.09 -5.21
CA ASN A 59 6.07 -6.83 -5.26
C ASN A 59 5.62 -6.09 -4.00
N VAL A 60 4.58 -5.28 -4.16
CA VAL A 60 3.85 -4.65 -3.07
C VAL A 60 2.44 -5.21 -3.05
N ALA A 61 2.09 -5.90 -1.97
CA ALA A 61 0.73 -6.36 -1.70
C ALA A 61 0.20 -5.63 -0.46
N LEU A 62 -0.99 -5.04 -0.57
CA LEU A 62 -1.67 -4.38 0.55
C LEU A 62 -3.13 -4.82 0.63
N ARG A 63 -3.54 -5.32 1.80
CA ARG A 63 -4.93 -5.65 2.13
C ARG A 63 -5.50 -4.60 3.07
N LEU A 64 -6.63 -4.01 2.69
CA LEU A 64 -7.30 -2.93 3.41
C LEU A 64 -8.70 -3.31 3.89
N PRO A 65 -9.16 -2.79 5.05
CA PRO A 65 -10.54 -2.95 5.47
C PRO A 65 -11.47 -2.18 4.52
N SER A 66 -12.70 -2.67 4.33
CA SER A 66 -13.62 -2.14 3.30
C SER A 66 -14.02 -0.68 3.48
N ASP A 67 -13.91 -0.13 4.68
CA ASP A 67 -14.24 1.25 5.03
C ASP A 67 -13.02 2.19 4.98
N PHE A 68 -11.84 1.69 4.62
CA PHE A 68 -10.62 2.48 4.52
C PHE A 68 -10.78 3.59 3.48
N ALA A 69 -10.48 4.84 3.83
CA ALA A 69 -10.59 5.98 2.94
C ALA A 69 -9.21 6.61 2.69
N ALA A 70 -8.87 6.83 1.42
CA ALA A 70 -7.59 7.41 1.02
C ALA A 70 -7.63 7.91 -0.43
N ASP A 71 -6.80 8.90 -0.73
CA ASP A 71 -6.45 9.24 -2.11
C ASP A 71 -5.32 8.27 -2.54
N LEU A 72 -5.60 7.38 -3.49
CA LEU A 72 -4.66 6.36 -3.98
C LEU A 72 -3.76 6.93 -5.07
N ASP A 73 -2.46 6.70 -4.93
CA ASP A 73 -1.48 6.84 -5.99
C ASP A 73 -0.56 5.61 -6.02
N ALA A 74 -0.78 4.74 -7.01
CA ALA A 74 -0.03 3.50 -7.20
C ALA A 74 0.72 3.54 -8.54
N GLU A 75 2.02 3.22 -8.51
CA GLU A 75 2.88 3.26 -9.71
C GLU A 75 3.96 2.18 -9.67
N THR A 76 4.12 1.46 -10.77
CA THR A 76 5.22 0.50 -10.98
C THR A 76 6.08 0.94 -12.17
N GLY A 77 7.40 0.75 -12.08
CA GLY A 77 8.32 0.97 -13.20
C GLY A 77 8.19 -0.11 -14.28
N ASP A 78 8.24 -1.39 -13.87
CA ASP A 78 7.94 -2.54 -14.71
C ASP A 78 7.03 -3.55 -13.99
N GLY A 79 6.00 -4.03 -14.69
CA GLY A 79 4.94 -4.85 -14.10
C GLY A 79 3.55 -4.24 -14.25
N ARG A 80 2.64 -4.58 -13.34
CA ARG A 80 1.23 -4.17 -13.37
C ARG A 80 0.74 -3.68 -12.03
N VAL A 81 -0.23 -2.78 -12.09
CA VAL A 81 -1.00 -2.32 -10.92
C VAL A 81 -2.40 -2.93 -10.98
N ASN A 82 -2.69 -3.83 -10.05
CA ASN A 82 -3.98 -4.48 -9.91
C ASN A 82 -4.68 -3.97 -8.66
N ILE A 83 -5.83 -3.32 -8.83
CA ILE A 83 -6.64 -2.85 -7.70
C ILE A 83 -7.96 -3.62 -7.68
N VAL A 84 -8.10 -4.51 -6.70
CA VAL A 84 -9.31 -5.27 -6.37
C VAL A 84 -10.01 -4.59 -5.18
N PHE A 85 -10.23 -3.29 -5.30
CA PHE A 85 -10.89 -2.46 -4.30
C PHE A 85 -11.83 -1.47 -5.00
N PRO A 86 -13.04 -1.17 -4.48
CA PRO A 86 -13.93 -0.19 -5.09
C PRO A 86 -13.28 1.20 -5.12
N LEU A 87 -12.97 1.70 -6.31
CA LEU A 87 -12.34 3.00 -6.52
C LEU A 87 -13.26 3.96 -7.27
N THR A 88 -13.29 5.22 -6.84
CA THR A 88 -13.71 6.34 -7.66
C THR A 88 -12.48 6.85 -8.40
N MET A 89 -12.38 6.59 -9.70
CA MET A 89 -11.18 6.96 -10.47
C MET A 89 -11.19 8.44 -10.84
N ASN A 90 -10.02 9.07 -10.73
CA ASN A 90 -9.80 10.44 -11.17
C ASN A 90 -8.85 10.41 -12.38
N GLY A 91 -9.38 10.26 -13.59
CA GLY A 91 -8.59 10.25 -14.84
C GLY A 91 -8.57 8.91 -15.56
N SER A 92 -7.51 8.66 -16.35
CA SER A 92 -7.33 7.43 -17.11
C SER A 92 -6.46 6.42 -16.36
N VAL A 93 -6.90 5.16 -16.34
CA VAL A 93 -6.10 4.03 -15.84
C VAL A 93 -5.02 3.70 -16.86
N LYS A 94 -3.76 3.63 -16.40
CA LYS A 94 -2.66 3.08 -17.18
C LYS A 94 -2.31 1.71 -16.61
N GLU A 95 -1.77 0.82 -17.43
CA GLU A 95 -1.37 -0.53 -17.00
C GLU A 95 -0.39 -0.51 -15.82
N ARG A 96 0.46 0.53 -15.75
CA ARG A 96 1.51 0.71 -14.74
C ARG A 96 1.22 1.77 -13.68
N SER A 97 0.08 2.47 -13.77
CA SER A 97 -0.27 3.46 -12.75
C SER A 97 -1.77 3.66 -12.59
N VAL A 98 -2.19 3.74 -11.34
CA VAL A 98 -3.57 3.94 -10.94
C VAL A 98 -3.63 5.08 -9.94
N ARG A 99 -4.49 6.06 -10.23
CA ARG A 99 -4.81 7.16 -9.32
C ARG A 99 -6.31 7.27 -9.15
N GLY A 100 -6.76 7.48 -7.93
CA GLY A 100 -8.18 7.55 -7.62
C GLY A 100 -8.45 7.78 -6.14
N LYS A 101 -9.71 7.68 -5.78
CA LYS A 101 -10.20 7.86 -4.41
C LYS A 101 -10.85 6.59 -3.93
N ILE A 102 -10.41 6.13 -2.77
CA ILE A 102 -11.03 5.04 -2.02
C ILE A 102 -12.00 5.66 -1.02
N ASN A 103 -13.26 5.21 -1.00
CA ASN A 103 -14.29 5.61 -0.02
C ASN A 103 -14.41 7.14 0.20
N GLY A 104 -14.33 7.94 -0.88
CA GLY A 104 -14.44 9.40 -0.82
C GLY A 104 -13.10 10.15 -0.75
N GLY A 105 -11.99 9.43 -0.60
CA GLY A 105 -10.64 10.00 -0.57
C GLY A 105 -10.16 10.28 0.86
N GLY A 106 -9.10 11.08 0.98
CA GLY A 106 -8.52 11.43 2.28
C GLY A 106 -7.03 11.72 2.17
N SER A 107 -6.27 11.28 3.17
CA SER A 107 -4.80 11.32 3.09
C SER A 107 -4.28 10.39 1.99
N LEU A 108 -3.07 10.68 1.51
CA LEU A 108 -2.43 9.94 0.43
C LEU A 108 -2.09 8.50 0.86
N LEU A 109 -2.45 7.53 0.03
CA LEU A 109 -1.93 6.17 0.05
C LEU A 109 -1.03 6.01 -1.17
N GLU A 110 0.28 6.01 -0.94
CA GLU A 110 1.28 5.88 -1.98
C GLU A 110 1.85 4.46 -2.02
N LEU A 111 1.77 3.82 -3.19
CA LEU A 111 2.33 2.51 -3.46
C LEU A 111 3.30 2.61 -4.64
N ARG A 112 4.55 2.21 -4.43
CA ARG A 112 5.60 2.30 -5.45
C ARG A 112 6.40 1.01 -5.54
N THR A 113 6.70 0.57 -6.77
CA THR A 113 7.73 -0.44 -7.04
C THR A 113 8.54 -0.06 -8.27
N GLY A 114 9.85 -0.29 -8.26
CA GLY A 114 10.71 -0.09 -9.44
C GLY A 114 10.54 -1.21 -10.46
N ASP A 115 10.68 -2.47 -10.02
CA ASP A 115 10.41 -3.67 -10.80
C ASP A 115 9.54 -4.64 -9.98
N GLY A 116 8.30 -4.83 -10.40
CA GLY A 116 7.35 -5.71 -9.73
C GLY A 116 5.90 -5.27 -9.86
N ASN A 117 5.02 -6.04 -9.26
CA ASN A 117 3.58 -5.77 -9.29
C ASN A 117 3.12 -5.06 -8.03
N ILE A 118 2.05 -4.28 -8.18
CA ILE A 118 1.30 -3.72 -7.06
C ILE A 118 -0.07 -4.37 -7.04
N GLU A 119 -0.41 -4.96 -5.90
CA GLU A 119 -1.71 -5.56 -5.63
C GLU A 119 -2.36 -4.85 -4.43
N LEU A 120 -3.53 -4.28 -4.65
CA LEU A 120 -4.35 -3.69 -3.60
C LEU A 120 -5.68 -4.43 -3.53
N GLU A 121 -5.94 -5.06 -2.40
CA GLU A 121 -7.11 -5.90 -2.21
C GLU A 121 -7.87 -5.54 -0.94
N LYS A 122 -9.09 -6.05 -0.84
CA LYS A 122 -9.87 -6.00 0.38
C LYS A 122 -9.45 -7.14 1.32
N SER A 123 -9.22 -6.83 2.60
CA SER A 123 -8.99 -7.81 3.69
C SER A 123 -10.24 -8.64 4.01
#